data_AF-A0AA96XFS1-F1
#
_entry.id   AF-A0AA96XFS1-F1
#
_cell.length_a   1.000
_cell.length_b   1.000
_cell.length_c   1.000
_cell.angle_alpha   90.00
_cell.angle_beta   90.00
_cell.angle_gamma   90.00
#
_symmetry.space_group_name_H-M   'P 1'
#
loop_
_entity.id
_entity.type
_entity.pdbx_description
1 polymer ?
#
loop_
_entity_poly.entity_id
_entity_poly.type
_entity_poly.pdbx_seq_one_letter_code
_entity_poly.pdbx_strand_id
1 'polypeptide(L)'
;MGALLRELRAGGPAHTSPPADLSTEDHLYRMVRQLERRVGLLEQAERTARESEARYRLVVSGSYDGIWDWDLRGQAFYWSPPLLDMLGLEPGDFGGTFSAFLELIHPEDRPDVMAALSAHLERGTPYDVSLRLRHVTGTGARA
;
A
#
# COMPACT_ATOMS: atom_id res chain seq x y z
N MET A 1 12.00 -48.22 13.62
CA MET A 1 10.71 -47.50 13.76
C MET A 1 10.74 -46.79 15.11
N GLY A 2 11.11 -45.53 15.23
CA GLY A 2 11.15 -44.46 14.25
C GLY A 2 10.80 -43.21 15.03
N ALA A 3 11.77 -42.30 15.13
CA ALA A 3 11.67 -41.04 15.83
C ALA A 3 10.40 -40.28 15.45
N LEU A 4 9.56 -39.95 16.43
CA LEU A 4 8.51 -38.93 16.33
C LEU A 4 8.00 -38.67 17.76
N LEU A 5 7.73 -37.40 18.07
CA LEU A 5 7.30 -36.85 19.36
C LEU A 5 8.40 -36.27 20.26
N ARG A 6 9.34 -35.48 19.70
CA ARG A 6 10.25 -34.64 20.50
C ARG A 6 10.14 -33.12 20.28
N GLU A 7 9.19 -32.58 19.50
CA GLU A 7 9.31 -31.16 19.09
C GLU A 7 8.09 -30.23 19.16
N LEU A 8 6.99 -30.57 19.83
CA LEU A 8 5.85 -29.64 19.89
C LEU A 8 5.30 -29.46 21.31
N ARG A 9 5.98 -28.62 22.09
CA ARG A 9 5.27 -27.74 23.05
C ARG A 9 6.04 -26.42 23.27
N ALA A 10 5.52 -25.40 22.59
CA ALA A 10 5.45 -24.01 23.03
C ALA A 10 6.75 -23.18 23.06
N GLY A 11 7.13 -22.67 21.89
CA GLY A 11 7.68 -21.32 21.77
C GLY A 11 6.60 -20.27 22.05
N GLY A 12 6.14 -20.18 23.30
CA GLY A 12 5.39 -19.03 23.79
C GLY A 12 6.35 -17.84 23.95
N PRO A 13 5.87 -16.58 23.91
CA PRO A 13 6.73 -15.42 24.12
C PRO A 13 7.49 -15.61 25.43
N ALA A 14 8.80 -15.40 25.38
CA ALA A 14 9.67 -15.54 26.54
C ALA A 14 9.11 -14.69 27.69
N HIS A 15 8.38 -15.34 28.61
CA HIS A 15 8.11 -14.78 29.93
C HIS A 15 9.47 -14.76 30.62
N THR A 16 10.19 -13.66 30.48
CA THR A 16 11.36 -13.38 31.30
C THR A 16 10.88 -13.37 32.74
N SER A 17 11.13 -14.47 33.45
CA SER A 17 10.91 -14.55 34.89
C SER A 17 11.60 -13.34 35.54
N PRO A 18 10.94 -12.70 36.52
CA PRO A 18 11.53 -11.55 37.19
C PRO A 18 12.88 -11.96 37.80
N PRO A 19 13.92 -11.11 37.69
CA PRO A 19 15.17 -11.34 38.42
C PRO A 19 14.86 -11.50 39.91
N ALA A 20 15.55 -12.44 40.56
CA ALA A 20 15.22 -12.97 41.89
C ALA A 20 15.28 -11.94 43.04
N ASP A 21 15.58 -10.66 42.76
CA ASP A 21 15.68 -9.57 43.72
C ASP A 21 14.51 -8.57 43.69
N LEU A 22 13.60 -8.65 42.71
CA LEU A 22 12.45 -7.76 42.61
C LEU A 22 11.22 -8.36 43.30
N SER A 23 10.55 -7.56 44.14
CA SER A 23 9.18 -7.89 44.57
C SER A 23 8.31 -8.05 43.32
N THR A 24 7.44 -9.06 43.29
CA THR A 24 6.49 -9.29 42.20
C THR A 24 5.67 -8.02 41.88
N GLU A 25 5.43 -7.20 42.89
CA GLU A 25 4.80 -5.88 42.80
C GLU A 25 5.63 -4.88 41.98
N ASP A 26 6.94 -4.77 42.23
CA ASP A 26 7.84 -3.88 41.48
C ASP A 26 7.95 -4.26 40.00
N HIS A 27 7.94 -5.56 39.72
CA HIS A 27 7.96 -6.06 38.35
C HIS A 27 6.66 -5.71 37.62
N LEU A 28 5.50 -5.91 38.26
CA LEU A 28 4.20 -5.55 37.71
C LEU A 28 4.10 -4.04 37.44
N TYR A 29 4.55 -3.20 38.38
CA TYR A 29 4.58 -1.75 38.20
C TYR A 29 5.47 -1.32 37.02
N ARG A 30 6.61 -1.96 36.81
CA ARG A 30 7.49 -1.68 35.65
C ARG A 30 6.82 -2.10 34.33
N MET A 31 6.15 -3.25 34.31
CA MET A 31 5.42 -3.72 33.13
C MET A 31 4.28 -2.77 32.77
N VAL A 32 3.46 -2.36 33.75
CA VAL A 32 2.35 -1.41 33.52
C VAL A 32 2.89 -0.08 32.97
N ARG A 33 3.95 0.49 33.57
CA ARG A 33 4.57 1.72 33.04
C ARG A 33 5.20 1.56 31.66
N GLN A 34 5.63 0.36 31.29
CA GLN A 34 6.12 0.08 29.94
C GLN A 34 4.96 -0.02 28.94
N LEU A 35 3.85 -0.62 29.33
CA LEU A 35 2.64 -0.70 28.50
C LEU A 35 2.04 0.69 28.26
N GLU A 36 1.90 1.51 29.29
CA GLU A 36 1.41 2.89 29.18
C GLU A 36 2.27 3.71 28.20
N ARG A 37 3.60 3.59 28.29
CA ARG A 37 4.52 4.24 27.34
C ARG A 37 4.34 3.73 25.92
N ARG A 38 4.17 2.41 25.72
CA ARG A 38 3.95 1.84 24.39
C ARG A 38 2.62 2.30 23.79
N VAL A 39 1.55 2.36 24.60
CA VAL A 39 0.24 2.86 24.17
C VAL A 39 0.35 4.31 23.74
N GLY A 40 0.95 5.18 24.57
CA GLY A 40 1.13 6.59 24.20
C GLY A 40 1.97 6.80 22.93
N LEU A 41 3.01 5.98 22.72
CA LEU A 41 3.81 6.02 21.48
C LEU A 41 3.00 5.58 20.26
N LEU A 42 2.17 4.53 20.39
CA LEU A 42 1.32 4.05 19.30
C LEU A 42 0.24 5.07 18.94
N GLU A 43 -0.42 5.66 19.94
CA GLU A 43 -1.42 6.71 19.73
C GLU A 43 -0.82 7.94 19.04
N GLN A 44 0.39 8.33 19.42
CA GLN A 44 1.09 9.45 18.79
C GLN A 44 1.47 9.12 17.33
N ALA A 45 2.00 7.93 17.07
CA ALA A 45 2.33 7.49 15.72
C ALA A 45 1.09 7.41 14.82
N GLU A 46 -0.02 6.89 15.34
CA GLU A 46 -1.30 6.82 14.64
C GLU A 46 -1.84 8.23 14.32
N ARG A 47 -1.75 9.18 15.27
CA ARG A 47 -2.15 10.57 15.04
C ARG A 47 -1.32 11.22 13.94
N THR A 48 0.01 11.10 14.01
CA THR A 48 0.91 11.66 13.00
C THR A 48 0.67 11.03 11.63
N ALA A 49 0.42 9.71 11.56
CA ALA A 49 0.07 9.02 10.33
C ALA A 49 -1.24 9.55 9.74
N ARG A 50 -2.30 9.66 10.56
CA ARG A 50 -3.61 10.21 10.15
C ARG A 50 -3.51 11.66 9.66
N GLU A 51 -2.75 12.50 10.34
CA GLU A 51 -2.54 13.89 9.94
C GLU A 51 -1.76 14.00 8.62
N SER A 52 -0.79 13.12 8.39
CA SER A 52 -0.05 13.06 7.13
C SER A 52 -0.93 12.56 6.00
N GLU A 53 -1.75 11.53 6.25
CA GLU A 53 -2.70 10.98 5.28
C GLU A 53 -3.79 12.00 4.93
N ALA A 54 -4.32 12.73 5.92
CA ALA A 54 -5.28 13.81 5.69
C ALA A 54 -4.68 14.94 4.84
N ARG A 55 -3.44 15.36 5.12
CA ARG A 55 -2.74 16.35 4.28
C ARG A 55 -2.46 15.83 2.87
N TYR A 56 -2.02 14.58 2.74
CA TYR A 56 -1.82 13.96 1.43
C TYR A 56 -3.12 13.95 0.62
N ARG A 57 -4.22 13.49 1.23
CA ARG A 57 -5.55 13.55 0.59
C ARG A 57 -5.95 14.97 0.20
N LEU A 58 -5.70 15.97 1.04
CA LEU A 58 -6.06 17.35 0.72
C LEU A 58 -5.30 17.87 -0.51
N VAL A 59 -3.98 17.64 -0.57
CA VAL A 59 -3.15 18.01 -1.72
C VAL A 59 -3.62 17.30 -2.99
N VAL A 60 -3.86 16.00 -2.89
CA VAL A 60 -4.29 15.14 -4.00
C VAL A 60 -5.73 15.42 -4.44
N SER A 61 -6.61 15.90 -3.56
CA SER A 61 -7.99 16.30 -3.90
C SER A 61 -8.10 17.68 -4.53
N GLY A 62 -7.07 18.53 -4.39
CA GLY A 62 -7.07 19.92 -4.85
C GLY A 62 -6.55 20.10 -6.27
N SER A 63 -5.66 19.21 -6.72
CA SER A 63 -5.30 19.08 -8.13
C SER A 63 -6.15 17.98 -8.76
N TYR A 64 -6.64 18.19 -9.97
CA TYR A 64 -7.33 17.14 -10.74
C TYR A 64 -6.33 16.07 -11.25
N ASP A 65 -5.23 15.85 -10.52
CA ASP A 65 -4.12 15.00 -10.91
C ASP A 65 -4.28 13.62 -10.28
N GLY A 66 -4.28 12.60 -11.11
CA GLY A 66 -4.28 11.22 -10.67
C GLY A 66 -2.87 10.70 -10.40
N ILE A 67 -2.66 10.07 -9.25
CA ILE A 67 -1.43 9.34 -8.95
C ILE A 67 -1.62 7.85 -9.26
N TRP A 68 -0.61 7.25 -9.84
CA TRP A 68 -0.50 5.81 -10.04
C TRP A 68 0.90 5.31 -9.63
N ASP A 69 0.99 4.05 -9.25
CA ASP A 69 2.24 3.37 -8.93
C ASP A 69 2.18 1.91 -9.41
N TRP A 70 3.33 1.37 -9.79
CA TRP A 70 3.48 -0.01 -10.19
C TRP A 70 4.59 -0.71 -9.40
N ASP A 71 4.17 -1.60 -8.49
CA ASP A 71 5.09 -2.52 -7.83
C ASP A 71 5.44 -3.66 -8.79
N LEU A 72 6.61 -3.58 -9.40
CA LEU A 72 7.17 -4.61 -10.27
C LEU A 72 7.41 -5.95 -9.57
N ARG A 73 7.66 -5.95 -8.26
CA ARG A 73 7.95 -7.18 -7.48
C ARG A 73 6.67 -7.86 -7.03
N GLY A 74 5.74 -7.08 -6.47
CA GLY A 74 4.42 -7.53 -6.05
C GLY A 74 3.43 -7.70 -7.21
N GLN A 75 3.78 -7.23 -8.41
CA GLN A 75 2.94 -7.16 -9.60
C GLN A 75 1.60 -6.43 -9.38
N ALA A 76 1.63 -5.42 -8.50
CA ALA A 76 0.46 -4.66 -8.09
C ALA A 76 0.49 -3.26 -8.71
N PHE A 77 -0.62 -2.85 -9.31
CA PHE A 77 -0.83 -1.53 -9.88
C PHE A 77 -1.78 -0.76 -8.97
N TYR A 78 -1.30 0.34 -8.38
CA TYR A 78 -2.09 1.18 -7.50
C TYR A 78 -2.51 2.44 -8.24
N TRP A 79 -3.82 2.73 -8.22
CA TRP A 79 -4.37 4.01 -8.68
C TRP A 79 -5.01 4.72 -7.49
N SER A 80 -4.70 6.01 -7.37
CA SER A 80 -5.31 6.86 -6.35
C SER A 80 -6.82 7.01 -6.55
N PRO A 81 -7.60 7.24 -5.47
CA PRO A 81 -9.04 7.45 -5.59
C PRO A 81 -9.45 8.53 -6.59
N PRO A 82 -8.81 9.72 -6.66
CA PRO A 82 -9.19 10.72 -7.66
C PRO A 82 -8.96 10.28 -9.11
N LEU A 83 -7.98 9.42 -9.37
CA LEU A 83 -7.76 8.87 -10.72
C LEU A 83 -8.87 7.88 -11.10
N LEU A 84 -9.32 7.06 -10.15
CA LEU A 84 -10.46 6.17 -10.34
C LEU A 84 -11.73 6.98 -10.61
N ASP A 85 -11.99 8.00 -9.79
CA ASP A 85 -13.14 8.90 -9.93
C ASP A 85 -13.13 9.62 -11.29
N MET A 86 -11.95 10.10 -11.74
CA MET A 86 -11.78 10.75 -13.05
C MET A 86 -12.16 9.83 -14.22
N LEU A 87 -11.97 8.52 -14.06
CA LEU A 87 -12.30 7.51 -15.08
C LEU A 87 -13.69 6.91 -14.88
N GLY A 88 -14.40 7.31 -13.82
CA GLY A 88 -15.71 6.82 -13.42
C GLY A 88 -15.70 5.42 -12.79
N LEU A 89 -14.54 4.94 -12.34
CA LEU A 89 -14.34 3.61 -11.79
C LEU A 89 -14.61 3.60 -10.28
N GLU A 90 -15.30 2.59 -9.77
CA GLU A 90 -15.43 2.39 -8.34
C GLU A 90 -14.18 1.70 -7.76
N PRO A 91 -13.87 1.90 -6.47
CA PRO A 91 -12.81 1.18 -5.79
C PRO A 91 -12.98 -0.35 -5.90
N GLY A 92 -12.08 -1.00 -6.62
CA GLY A 92 -12.10 -2.44 -6.89
C GLY A 92 -12.33 -2.83 -8.35
N ASP A 93 -12.88 -1.92 -9.17
CA ASP A 93 -13.19 -2.21 -10.59
C ASP A 93 -11.95 -2.26 -11.48
N PHE A 94 -10.90 -1.51 -11.13
CA PHE A 94 -9.65 -1.45 -11.89
C PHE A 94 -8.86 -2.77 -11.87
N GLY A 95 -9.15 -3.70 -10.95
CA GLY A 95 -8.45 -4.99 -10.87
C GLY A 95 -6.98 -4.95 -10.41
N GLY A 96 -6.33 -3.78 -10.42
CA GLY A 96 -5.02 -3.57 -9.79
C GLY A 96 -3.85 -4.30 -10.47
N THR A 97 -3.99 -4.64 -11.75
CA THR A 97 -2.96 -5.34 -12.52
C THR A 97 -2.52 -4.54 -13.73
N PHE A 98 -1.30 -4.82 -14.22
CA PHE A 98 -0.81 -4.23 -15.47
C PHE A 98 -1.71 -4.58 -16.68
N SER A 99 -2.29 -5.78 -16.71
CA SER A 99 -3.24 -6.17 -17.77
C SER A 99 -4.48 -5.29 -17.76
N ALA A 100 -5.05 -5.03 -16.58
CA ALA A 100 -6.23 -4.17 -16.45
C ALA A 100 -5.92 -2.72 -16.86
N PHE A 101 -4.73 -2.21 -16.56
CA PHE A 101 -4.24 -0.94 -17.11
C PHE A 101 -4.22 -0.95 -18.65
N LEU A 102 -3.59 -1.94 -19.28
CA LEU A 102 -3.53 -2.03 -20.73
C LEU A 102 -4.92 -2.13 -21.39
N GLU A 103 -5.88 -2.77 -20.73
CA GLU A 103 -7.26 -2.85 -21.22
C GLU A 103 -7.98 -1.51 -21.25
N LEU A 104 -7.63 -0.59 -20.34
CA LEU A 104 -8.16 0.77 -20.32
C LEU A 104 -7.51 1.69 -21.35
N ILE A 105 -6.29 1.38 -21.81
CA ILE A 105 -5.60 2.16 -22.84
C ILE A 105 -6.22 1.89 -24.21
N HIS A 106 -6.43 2.96 -24.98
CA HIS A 106 -6.88 2.87 -26.36
C HIS A 106 -5.94 1.96 -27.18
N PRO A 107 -6.45 1.01 -27.98
CA PRO A 107 -5.61 -0.01 -28.65
C PRO A 107 -4.46 0.56 -29.50
N GLU A 108 -4.66 1.73 -30.12
CA GLU A 108 -3.64 2.41 -30.92
C GLU A 108 -2.48 2.98 -30.09
N ASP A 109 -2.71 3.30 -28.81
CA ASP A 109 -1.70 3.91 -27.94
C ASP A 109 -0.85 2.85 -27.21
N ARG A 110 -1.33 1.59 -27.17
CA ARG A 110 -0.65 0.49 -26.47
C ARG A 110 0.79 0.24 -26.96
N PRO A 111 1.09 0.23 -28.28
CA PRO A 111 2.46 0.01 -28.74
C PRO A 111 3.44 1.06 -28.21
N ASP A 112 3.04 2.33 -28.22
CA ASP A 112 3.89 3.45 -27.79
C ASP A 112 4.11 3.43 -26.28
N VAL A 113 3.04 3.14 -25.51
CA VAL A 113 3.12 2.93 -24.06
C VAL A 113 4.10 1.80 -23.71
N MET A 114 4.02 0.67 -24.41
CA MET A 114 4.91 -0.48 -24.19
C MET A 114 6.36 -0.16 -24.57
N ALA A 115 6.58 0.56 -25.67
CA ALA A 115 7.91 0.97 -26.10
C ALA A 115 8.58 1.92 -25.10
N ALA A 116 7.82 2.93 -24.61
CA ALA A 116 8.29 3.83 -23.56
C ALA A 116 8.59 3.09 -22.26
N LEU A 117 7.76 2.10 -21.91
CA LEU A 117 7.94 1.32 -20.70
C LEU A 117 9.21 0.45 -20.80
N SER A 118 9.43 -0.23 -21.93
CA SER A 118 10.66 -0.99 -22.18
C SER A 118 11.89 -0.07 -22.10
N ALA A 119 11.83 1.11 -22.70
CA ALA A 119 12.90 2.10 -22.64
C ALA A 119 13.23 2.52 -21.21
N HIS A 120 12.20 2.76 -20.39
CA HIS A 120 12.37 3.12 -18.99
C HIS A 120 13.01 1.98 -18.18
N LEU A 121 12.47 0.76 -18.31
CA LEU A 121 12.94 -0.40 -17.55
C LEU A 121 14.34 -0.86 -17.96
N GLU A 122 14.68 -0.82 -19.25
CA GLU A 122 15.97 -1.30 -19.75
C GLU A 122 17.07 -0.24 -19.67
N ARG A 123 16.73 1.02 -19.95
CA ARG A 123 17.73 2.08 -20.15
C ARG A 123 17.63 3.22 -19.13
N GLY A 124 16.66 3.19 -18.22
CA GLY A 124 16.43 4.26 -17.25
C GLY A 124 15.98 5.58 -17.88
N THR A 125 15.46 5.56 -19.11
CA THR A 125 14.92 6.77 -19.75
C THR A 125 13.69 7.24 -18.97
N PRO A 126 13.52 8.53 -18.63
CA PRO A 126 12.33 9.01 -17.94
C PRO A 126 11.05 8.56 -18.66
N TYR A 127 10.10 8.01 -17.90
CA TYR A 127 8.82 7.56 -18.45
C TYR A 127 7.84 8.74 -18.50
N ASP A 128 7.55 9.21 -19.70
CA ASP A 128 6.60 10.29 -19.98
C ASP A 128 5.81 9.93 -21.24
N VAL A 129 4.50 9.78 -21.10
CA VAL A 129 3.59 9.35 -22.17
C VAL A 129 2.27 10.11 -22.11
N SER A 130 1.74 10.46 -23.27
CA SER A 130 0.38 10.95 -23.45
C SER A 130 -0.45 9.87 -24.13
N LEU A 131 -1.54 9.45 -23.51
CA LEU A 131 -2.36 8.32 -23.97
C LEU A 131 -3.84 8.58 -23.70
N ARG A 132 -4.71 7.85 -24.41
CA ARG A 132 -6.16 7.90 -24.23
C ARG A 132 -6.60 6.73 -23.33
N LEU A 133 -7.32 7.05 -22.25
CA LEU A 133 -7.95 6.07 -21.37
C LEU A 133 -9.45 5.97 -21.62
N ARG A 134 -10.00 4.77 -21.50
CA ARG A 134 -11.43 4.51 -21.57
C ARG A 134 -12.11 4.87 -20.25
N HIS A 135 -13.06 5.79 -20.32
CA HIS A 135 -13.97 6.13 -19.23
C HIS A 135 -15.12 5.10 -19.14
N VAL A 136 -15.55 4.71 -17.94
CA VAL A 136 -16.60 3.68 -17.76
C VAL A 136 -18.03 4.18 -17.93
N THR A 137 -18.26 5.50 -18.08
CA THR A 137 -19.56 5.95 -18.62
C THR A 137 -19.61 5.70 -20.12
N GLY A 138 -20.34 4.66 -20.50
CA GLY A 138 -20.78 4.49 -21.88
C GLY A 138 -21.64 5.68 -22.27
N THR A 139 -21.10 6.60 -23.08
CA THR A 139 -21.65 7.12 -24.34
C THR A 139 -20.62 8.11 -24.89
N GLY A 140 -20.14 7.89 -26.11
CA GLY A 140 -19.26 8.84 -26.78
C GLY A 140 -19.92 10.21 -26.88
N ALA A 141 -19.21 11.25 -26.45
CA ALA A 141 -19.48 12.62 -26.86
C ALA A 141 -18.21 13.16 -27.52
N ARG A 142 -18.20 13.09 -28.84
CA ARG A 142 -17.44 13.99 -29.70
C ARG A 142 -17.89 15.43 -29.40
N ALA A 143 -16.94 16.33 -29.22
CA ALA A 143 -16.90 17.63 -29.90
C ALA A 143 -15.46 18.17 -29.82
#